data_AF-A0A3C1EKR7-F1
#
_entry.id   AF-A0A3C1EKR7-F1
#
_cell.length_a   1.000
_cell.length_b   1.000
_cell.length_c   1.000
_cell.angle_alpha   90.00
_cell.angle_beta   90.00
_cell.angle_gamma   90.00
#
_symmetry.space_group_name_H-M   'P 1'
#
loop_
_entity.id
_entity.type
_entity.pdbx_description
1 polymer ?
#
loop_
_entity_poly.entity_id
_entity_poly.type
_entity_poly.pdbx_seq_one_letter_code
_entity_poly.pdbx_strand_id
1 'polypeptide(L)'
;MAPISAKELKERLKRLKLVEVKGMAFTIRKVSLLLLLDDPTQIWDWARQGQEALGEKIKALLQNPTLPTMRRVIVTGVLEPRVAEKEADDDSVPVELILADHELSAGLFIEIVNLSLGG
;
A
#
# COMPACT_ATOMS: atom_id res chain seq x y z
N MET A 1 14.15 20.90 14.69
CA MET A 1 13.45 20.63 13.41
C MET A 1 13.51 21.89 12.56
N ALA A 2 14.16 21.85 11.41
CA ALA A 2 14.14 22.98 10.48
C ALA A 2 12.74 23.07 9.81
N PRO A 3 12.20 24.28 9.60
CA PRO A 3 10.90 24.46 8.94
C PRO A 3 10.97 23.96 7.49
N ILE A 4 9.98 23.15 7.10
CA ILE A 4 9.84 22.65 5.72
C ILE A 4 9.26 23.74 4.82
N SER A 5 9.71 23.80 3.57
CA SER A 5 9.17 24.77 2.61
C SER A 5 7.72 24.42 2.25
N ALA A 6 6.90 25.41 1.90
CA ALA A 6 5.52 25.20 1.44
C ALA A 6 5.45 24.25 0.21
N LYS A 7 6.49 24.26 -0.63
CA LYS A 7 6.64 23.36 -1.78
C LYS A 7 6.87 21.91 -1.33
N GLU A 8 7.77 21.67 -0.39
CA GLU A 8 8.01 20.33 0.17
C GLU A 8 6.82 19.81 0.97
N LEU A 9 6.12 20.68 1.70
CA LEU A 9 4.89 20.32 2.39
C LEU A 9 3.81 19.90 1.38
N LYS A 10 3.63 20.66 0.29
CA LYS A 10 2.67 20.33 -0.78
C LYS A 10 3.03 19.00 -1.47
N GLU A 11 4.30 18.75 -1.72
CA GLU A 11 4.77 17.48 -2.30
C GLU A 11 4.63 16.29 -1.34
N ARG A 12 4.85 16.50 -0.03
CA ARG A 12 4.55 15.48 0.99
C ARG A 12 3.05 15.19 1.04
N LEU A 13 2.21 16.21 1.06
CA LEU A 13 0.76 16.06 1.09
C LEU A 13 0.22 15.35 -0.16
N LYS A 14 0.83 15.53 -1.34
CA LYS A 14 0.45 14.77 -2.56
C LYS A 14 0.73 13.27 -2.47
N ARG A 15 1.56 12.83 -1.53
CA ARG A 15 1.93 11.42 -1.35
C ARG A 15 1.15 10.73 -0.25
N LEU A 16 0.41 11.51 0.55
CA LEU A 16 -0.35 11.05 1.69
C LEU A 16 -1.85 11.28 1.45
N LYS A 17 -2.69 10.37 1.91
CA LYS A 17 -4.14 10.51 1.82
C LYS A 17 -4.76 10.06 3.13
N LEU A 18 -5.70 10.84 3.65
CA LEU A 18 -6.58 10.39 4.72
C LEU A 18 -7.74 9.64 4.06
N VAL A 19 -7.98 8.41 4.50
CA VAL A 19 -9.07 7.55 4.01
C VAL A 19 -9.86 7.03 5.19
N GLU A 20 -11.15 6.79 4.98
CA GLU A 20 -12.02 6.18 5.97
C GLU A 20 -12.46 4.80 5.46
N VAL A 21 -12.18 3.75 6.23
CA VAL A 21 -12.53 2.37 5.89
C VAL A 21 -13.21 1.77 7.11
N LYS A 22 -14.45 1.29 6.94
CA LYS A 22 -15.32 0.78 8.02
C LYS A 22 -15.45 1.73 9.22
N GLY A 23 -15.56 3.04 8.96
CA GLY A 23 -15.70 4.06 10.02
C GLY A 23 -14.42 4.37 10.78
N MET A 24 -13.28 3.81 10.36
CA MET A 24 -11.97 4.09 10.93
C MET A 24 -11.13 4.91 9.97
N ALA A 25 -10.47 5.94 10.49
CA ALA A 25 -9.63 6.83 9.70
C ALA A 25 -8.18 6.32 9.66
N PHE A 26 -7.60 6.31 8.45
CA PHE A 26 -6.23 5.91 8.20
C PHE A 26 -5.51 6.96 7.38
N THR A 27 -4.28 7.31 7.79
CA THR A 27 -3.37 8.03 6.90
C THR A 27 -2.58 7.01 6.10
N ILE A 28 -2.74 7.01 4.78
CA ILE A 28 -2.02 6.12 3.87
C ILE A 28 -1.04 6.88 2.98
N ARG A 29 -0.11 6.16 2.36
CA ARG A 29 0.86 6.71 1.41
C ARG A 29 0.98 5.87 0.15
N LYS A 30 1.54 6.47 -0.92
CA LYS A 30 1.97 5.74 -2.11
C LYS A 30 3.01 4.67 -1.76
N VAL A 31 2.86 3.48 -2.32
CA VAL A 31 3.81 2.37 -2.22
C VAL A 31 4.28 1.92 -3.61
N SER A 32 5.38 1.18 -3.65
CA SER A 32 5.86 0.58 -4.90
C SER A 32 4.93 -0.56 -5.32
N LEU A 33 4.52 -0.59 -6.60
CA LEU A 33 3.76 -1.72 -7.16
C LEU A 33 4.56 -3.04 -7.15
N LEU A 34 5.89 -2.97 -6.96
CA LEU A 34 6.71 -4.17 -6.78
C LEU A 34 6.33 -4.97 -5.52
N LEU A 35 5.65 -4.36 -4.54
CA LEU A 35 5.15 -5.08 -3.37
C LEU A 35 4.05 -6.09 -3.70
N LEU A 36 3.43 -5.97 -4.88
CA LEU A 36 2.47 -6.93 -5.41
C LEU A 36 3.14 -8.25 -5.83
N LEU A 37 4.45 -8.26 -6.00
CA LEU A 37 5.23 -9.41 -6.43
C LEU A 37 5.87 -10.08 -5.22
N ASP A 38 5.86 -11.41 -5.21
CA ASP A 38 6.67 -12.19 -4.28
C ASP A 38 8.16 -12.16 -4.70
N ASP A 39 8.41 -12.14 -6.01
CA ASP A 39 9.74 -11.96 -6.59
C ASP A 39 9.75 -10.73 -7.53
N PRO A 40 10.37 -9.62 -7.13
CA PRO A 40 10.47 -8.41 -7.95
C PRO A 40 11.17 -8.62 -9.29
N THR A 41 11.98 -9.67 -9.46
CA THR A 41 12.69 -9.92 -10.72
C THR A 41 11.75 -10.37 -11.84
N GLN A 42 10.58 -10.94 -11.51
CA GLN A 42 9.55 -11.36 -12.47
C GLN A 42 9.05 -10.20 -13.33
N ILE A 43 9.12 -8.95 -12.85
CA ILE A 43 8.68 -7.79 -13.62
C ILE A 43 9.50 -7.62 -14.90
N TRP A 44 10.78 -7.99 -14.88
CA TRP A 44 11.64 -7.90 -16.05
C TRP A 44 11.25 -8.94 -17.09
N ASP A 45 10.87 -10.13 -16.66
CA ASP A 45 10.41 -11.19 -17.56
C ASP A 45 9.07 -10.83 -18.21
N TRP A 46 8.18 -10.16 -17.48
CA TRP A 46 6.91 -9.67 -18.04
C TRP A 46 7.12 -8.47 -18.95
N ALA A 47 8.01 -7.55 -18.58
CA ALA A 47 8.34 -6.40 -19.41
C ALA A 47 8.90 -6.82 -20.78
N ARG A 48 9.71 -7.90 -20.83
CA ARG A 48 10.20 -8.48 -22.09
C ARG A 48 9.09 -9.06 -22.97
N GLN A 49 7.94 -9.42 -22.41
CA GLN A 49 6.78 -9.91 -23.16
C GLN A 49 5.93 -8.77 -23.76
N GLY A 50 6.26 -7.52 -23.45
CA GLY A 50 5.58 -6.33 -23.96
C GLY A 50 4.65 -5.66 -22.95
N GLN A 51 4.27 -4.42 -23.26
CA GLN A 51 3.52 -3.55 -22.35
C GLN A 51 2.12 -4.09 -22.02
N GLU A 52 1.44 -4.69 -22.99
CA GLU A 52 0.10 -5.26 -22.81
C GLU A 52 0.13 -6.44 -21.84
N ALA A 53 1.03 -7.41 -22.07
CA ALA A 53 1.22 -8.57 -21.20
C ALA A 53 1.57 -8.15 -19.77
N LEU A 54 2.47 -7.18 -19.60
CA LEU A 54 2.79 -6.62 -18.28
C LEU A 54 1.55 -6.02 -17.60
N GLY A 55 0.76 -5.24 -18.34
CA GLY A 55 -0.48 -4.63 -17.83
C GLY A 55 -1.49 -5.67 -17.35
N GLU A 56 -1.70 -6.74 -18.12
CA GLU A 56 -2.60 -7.83 -17.74
C GLU A 56 -2.14 -8.56 -16.48
N LYS A 57 -0.83 -8.84 -16.37
CA LYS A 57 -0.27 -9.51 -15.18
C LYS A 57 -0.43 -8.66 -13.92
N ILE A 58 -0.12 -7.36 -13.99
CA ILE A 58 -0.34 -6.44 -12.88
C ILE A 58 -1.83 -6.36 -12.51
N LYS A 59 -2.72 -6.25 -13.49
CA LYS A 59 -4.17 -6.23 -13.25
C LYS A 59 -4.65 -7.50 -12.55
N ALA A 60 -4.15 -8.67 -12.94
CA ALA A 60 -4.51 -9.94 -12.31
C ALA A 60 -4.10 -9.98 -10.83
N LEU A 61 -2.91 -9.46 -10.48
CA LEU A 61 -2.45 -9.34 -9.09
C LEU A 61 -3.35 -8.42 -8.25
N LEU A 62 -3.81 -7.32 -8.84
CA LEU A 62 -4.70 -6.37 -8.17
C LEU A 62 -6.10 -6.95 -7.93
N GLN A 63 -6.59 -7.79 -8.85
CA GLN A 63 -7.90 -8.42 -8.74
C GLN A 63 -7.92 -9.57 -7.73
N ASN A 64 -6.79 -10.25 -7.54
CA ASN A 64 -6.68 -11.42 -6.66
C ASN A 64 -5.42 -11.34 -5.79
N PRO A 65 -5.33 -10.38 -4.85
CA PRO A 65 -4.15 -10.23 -4.02
C PRO A 65 -4.01 -11.42 -3.06
N THR A 66 -2.79 -11.94 -2.92
CA THR A 66 -2.48 -12.97 -1.92
C THR A 66 -2.35 -12.34 -0.53
N LEU A 67 -2.55 -13.14 0.53
CA LEU A 67 -2.42 -12.66 1.92
C LEU A 67 -1.03 -12.07 2.23
N PRO A 68 0.10 -12.66 1.77
CA PRO A 68 1.42 -12.04 1.86
C PRO A 68 1.50 -10.68 1.14
N THR A 69 0.87 -10.56 -0.03
CA THR A 69 0.82 -9.30 -0.79
C THR A 69 0.06 -8.22 -0.02
N MET A 70 -1.14 -8.54 0.47
CA MET A 70 -1.94 -7.62 1.26
C MET A 70 -1.17 -7.14 2.49
N ARG A 71 -0.53 -8.06 3.22
CA ARG A 71 0.32 -7.75 4.38
C ARG A 71 1.40 -6.73 4.02
N ARG A 72 2.22 -7.00 3.00
CA ARG A 72 3.32 -6.11 2.58
C ARG A 72 2.81 -4.73 2.22
N VAL A 73 1.71 -4.66 1.46
CA VAL A 73 1.11 -3.40 1.02
C VAL A 73 0.57 -2.60 2.21
N ILE A 74 -0.18 -3.23 3.12
CA ILE A 74 -0.77 -2.56 4.28
C ILE A 74 0.32 -2.07 5.24
N VAL A 75 1.28 -2.92 5.61
CA VAL A 75 2.40 -2.55 6.50
C VAL A 75 3.20 -1.38 5.91
N THR A 76 3.43 -1.39 4.60
CA THR A 76 4.20 -0.32 3.96
C THR A 76 3.37 0.94 3.73
N GLY A 77 2.07 0.80 3.47
CA GLY A 77 1.20 1.86 2.98
C GLY A 77 0.43 2.60 4.05
N VAL A 78 0.14 2.01 5.21
CA VAL A 78 -0.50 2.69 6.34
C VAL A 78 0.55 3.41 7.19
N LEU A 79 0.38 4.71 7.38
CA LEU A 79 1.22 5.52 8.26
C LEU A 79 0.62 5.68 9.65
N GLU A 80 -0.67 5.98 9.72
CA GLU A 80 -1.38 6.18 10.98
C GLU A 80 -2.75 5.46 10.95
N PRO A 81 -3.09 4.65 11.97
CA PRO A 81 -2.19 4.19 13.04
C PRO A 81 -1.04 3.36 12.45
N ARG A 82 0.14 3.40 13.10
CA ARG A 82 1.32 2.68 12.61
C ARG A 82 1.06 1.18 12.60
N VAL A 83 1.19 0.53 11.43
CA VAL A 83 0.99 -0.92 11.31
C VAL A 83 2.34 -1.63 11.26
N ALA A 84 2.50 -2.71 12.03
CA ALA A 84 3.75 -3.47 12.11
C ALA A 84 3.53 -4.99 11.96
N GLU A 85 4.56 -5.70 11.46
CA GLU A 85 4.53 -7.16 11.29
C GLU A 85 4.56 -7.94 12.61
N LYS A 86 5.07 -7.32 13.67
CA LYS A 86 5.12 -7.80 15.06
C LYS A 86 4.79 -6.63 15.97
N GLU A 87 4.37 -6.88 17.21
CA GLU A 87 4.28 -5.84 18.25
C GLU A 87 5.64 -5.13 18.34
N ALA A 88 5.74 -3.95 17.76
CA ALA A 88 6.97 -3.19 17.64
C ALA A 88 6.65 -1.75 18.01
N ASP A 89 6.89 -1.43 19.28
CA ASP A 89 6.55 -0.21 20.01
C ASP A 89 5.08 -0.08 20.44
N ASP A 90 4.88 0.56 21.61
CA ASP A 90 3.59 0.76 22.32
C ASP A 90 2.48 1.39 21.46
N ASP A 91 2.84 2.11 20.39
CA ASP A 91 1.90 2.85 19.53
C ASP A 91 1.60 2.13 18.19
N SER A 92 2.06 0.89 18.00
CA SER A 92 1.84 0.13 16.77
C SER A 92 0.67 -0.84 16.87
N VAL A 93 -0.07 -0.98 15.77
CA VAL A 93 -1.13 -1.98 15.60
C VAL A 93 -0.56 -3.18 14.85
N PRO A 94 -0.66 -4.40 15.41
CA PRO A 94 -0.27 -5.62 14.69
C PRO A 94 -1.06 -5.79 13.40
N VAL A 95 -0.36 -6.06 12.29
CA VAL A 95 -0.99 -6.25 10.98
C VAL A 95 -2.03 -7.38 10.99
N GLU A 96 -1.86 -8.41 11.83
CA GLU A 96 -2.81 -9.51 11.95
C GLU A 96 -4.21 -9.06 12.37
N LEU A 97 -4.31 -8.02 13.20
CA LEU A 97 -5.61 -7.48 13.61
C LEU A 97 -6.35 -6.84 12.43
N ILE A 98 -5.60 -6.20 11.52
CA ILE A 98 -6.16 -5.64 10.30
C ILE A 98 -6.53 -6.76 9.31
N LEU A 99 -5.64 -7.74 9.13
CA LEU A 99 -5.86 -8.85 8.20
C LEU A 99 -6.98 -9.80 8.63
N ALA A 100 -7.27 -9.88 9.93
CA ALA A 100 -8.40 -10.65 10.47
C ALA A 100 -9.77 -10.07 10.05
N ASP A 101 -9.87 -8.76 9.79
CA ASP A 101 -11.05 -8.15 9.18
C ASP A 101 -10.85 -8.03 7.65
N HIS A 102 -11.51 -8.93 6.92
CA HIS A 102 -11.40 -9.00 5.46
C HIS A 102 -11.85 -7.71 4.75
N GLU A 103 -12.93 -7.07 5.23
CA GLU A 103 -13.45 -5.85 4.60
C GLU A 103 -12.52 -4.67 4.85
N LEU A 104 -11.97 -4.57 6.06
CA LEU A 104 -11.01 -3.53 6.42
C LEU A 104 -9.72 -3.68 5.60
N SER A 105 -9.16 -4.88 5.57
CA SER A 105 -7.91 -5.16 4.86
C SER A 105 -8.07 -4.99 3.35
N ALA A 106 -9.18 -5.44 2.75
CA ALA A 106 -9.47 -5.22 1.34
C ALA A 106 -9.64 -3.73 1.02
N GLY A 107 -10.39 -2.98 1.84
CA GLY A 107 -10.58 -1.55 1.66
C GLY A 107 -9.27 -0.76 1.72
N LEU A 108 -8.42 -1.05 2.72
CA LEU A 108 -7.11 -0.43 2.84
C LEU A 108 -6.20 -0.76 1.67
N PHE A 109 -6.16 -2.03 1.25
CA PHE A 109 -5.37 -2.45 0.09
C PHE A 109 -5.76 -1.68 -1.16
N ILE A 110 -7.06 -1.58 -1.45
CA ILE A 110 -7.60 -0.87 -2.62
C ILE A 110 -7.23 0.62 -2.57
N GLU A 111 -7.41 1.29 -1.43
CA GLU A 111 -7.09 2.71 -1.28
C GLU A 111 -5.58 2.99 -1.48
N ILE A 112 -4.71 2.15 -0.93
CA ILE A 112 -3.25 2.27 -1.09
C ILE A 112 -2.85 2.06 -2.55
N VAL A 113 -3.39 1.03 -3.21
CA VAL A 113 -3.13 0.74 -4.62
C VAL A 113 -3.58 1.89 -5.51
N ASN A 114 -4.81 2.38 -5.33
CA ASN A 114 -5.36 3.47 -6.12
C ASN A 114 -4.53 4.75 -5.99
N LEU A 115 -4.13 5.09 -4.77
CA LEU A 115 -3.24 6.22 -4.52
C LEU A 115 -1.89 6.04 -5.24
N SER A 116 -1.36 4.81 -5.26
CA SER A 116 -0.07 4.47 -5.88
C SER A 116 -0.11 4.48 -7.41
N LEU A 117 -1.25 4.15 -8.02
CA LEU A 117 -1.45 4.19 -9.48
C LEU A 117 -1.68 5.59 -10.03
N GLY A 118 -1.82 6.61 -9.18
CA GLY A 118 -2.00 7.99 -9.61
C GLY A 118 -3.32 8.64 -9.19
N GLY A 119 -3.95 8.14 -8.12
CA GLY A 119 -5.01 8.87 -7.42
C GLY A 119 -4.60 10.29 -7.04
#